data_AF-A0A970GV61-F1
#
_entry.id   AF-A0A970GV61-F1
#
_cell.length_a   1.000
_cell.length_b   1.000
_cell.length_c   1.000
_cell.angle_alpha   90.00
_cell.angle_beta   90.00
_cell.angle_gamma   90.00
#
_symmetry.space_group_name_H-M   'P 1'
#
loop_
_entity.id
_entity.type
_entity.pdbx_description
1 polymer ?
#
loop_
_entity_poly.entity_id
_entity_poly.type
_entity_poly.pdbx_seq_one_letter_code
_entity_poly.pdbx_strand_id
1 'polypeptide(L)'
;MKKGRLMNHLFLLNLVLFAACAFGSDMRIGTNEVNLAFGHDTSSQADKARERSSVDESLSQADKAAIIEDIRHVLSTATVGKMKLEPYEDTKRQAHGIKGRISIGSGGHLWPRAFWENDFGQYRVDEKTSRIELIVPEKLLEAYREAIEFKNTHPEAFVSLKPFLLQINRGYNPEQMTLAEKKALFWFHSEEPAWTKESYYDKNIEGIKLISFKHPSLLTFQESRVGSNTVIICKPIVCSKQDDSFDQMTLVYDGTRWRIAAF
;
A
#
# COMPACT_ATOMS: atom_id res chain seq x y z
N MET A 1 -31.75 54.43 32.10
CA MET A 1 -31.56 53.17 32.87
C MET A 1 -30.89 52.16 31.95
N LYS A 2 -29.59 51.88 32.10
CA LYS A 2 -29.01 50.68 32.76
C LYS A 2 -29.71 49.37 32.33
N LYS A 3 -29.06 48.29 31.88
CA LYS A 3 -27.63 47.91 31.73
C LYS A 3 -27.61 46.48 31.14
N GLY A 4 -26.50 46.14 30.45
CA GLY A 4 -26.03 44.77 30.15
C GLY A 4 -25.74 44.62 28.66
N ARG A 5 -24.55 44.89 28.10
CA ARG A 5 -23.12 44.87 28.49
C ARG A 5 -22.56 43.47 28.79
N LEU A 6 -21.50 43.17 28.02
CA LEU A 6 -20.61 41.99 27.91
C LEU A 6 -21.12 40.95 26.89
N MET A 7 -20.43 40.66 25.78
CA MET A 7 -18.98 40.62 25.61
C MET A 7 -18.58 40.75 24.12
N ASN A 8 -18.47 41.99 23.64
CA ASN A 8 -17.62 42.35 22.50
C ASN A 8 -16.44 43.10 23.10
N HIS A 9 -15.29 42.44 23.22
CA HIS A 9 -13.92 42.98 23.30
C HIS A 9 -13.02 41.95 23.97
N LEU A 10 -12.30 41.21 23.16
CA LEU A 10 -10.93 40.80 23.46
C LEU A 10 -10.20 40.59 22.14
N PHE A 11 -10.15 41.67 21.37
CA PHE A 11 -9.13 41.88 20.37
C PHE A 11 -7.97 42.61 21.07
N LEU A 12 -6.76 42.12 20.82
CA LEU A 12 -5.45 42.78 20.91
C LEU A 12 -4.62 42.70 22.21
N LEU A 13 -3.52 41.92 22.05
CA LEU A 13 -2.15 42.06 22.58
C LEU A 13 -1.96 41.77 24.08
N ASN A 14 -1.01 40.95 24.55
CA ASN A 14 0.32 40.59 24.03
C ASN A 14 0.87 39.42 24.89
N LEU A 15 1.42 38.35 24.32
CA LEU A 15 2.61 37.69 24.88
C LEU A 15 3.26 36.75 23.83
N VAL A 16 4.21 37.34 23.12
CA VAL A 16 5.53 36.82 22.73
C VAL A 16 5.87 35.36 23.09
N LEU A 17 6.47 34.68 22.09
CA LEU A 17 7.30 33.47 22.09
C LEU A 17 6.60 32.09 22.12
N PHE A 18 6.37 31.53 20.93
CA PHE A 18 7.15 30.37 20.48
C PHE A 18 7.25 30.40 18.94
N ALA A 19 8.43 30.77 18.47
CA ALA A 19 8.84 30.51 17.10
C ALA A 19 9.07 29.01 16.94
N ALA A 20 8.07 28.31 16.44
CA ALA A 20 8.19 27.05 15.74
C ALA A 20 6.92 26.89 14.90
N CYS A 21 6.76 27.76 13.89
CA CYS A 21 5.79 27.49 12.84
C CYS A 21 6.17 26.14 12.25
N ALA A 22 5.29 25.17 12.49
CA ALA A 22 5.29 23.86 11.89
C ALA A 22 5.36 23.98 10.37
N PHE A 23 6.59 24.03 9.83
CA PHE A 23 6.88 23.57 8.49
C PHE A 23 6.88 22.04 8.53
N GLY A 24 5.73 21.45 8.83
CA GLY A 24 5.43 20.13 8.31
C GLY A 24 5.17 20.32 6.83
N SER A 25 6.24 20.34 6.03
CA SER A 25 6.13 20.28 4.58
C SER A 25 5.31 19.04 4.24
N ASP A 26 4.07 19.25 3.81
CA ASP A 26 3.24 18.26 3.11
C ASP A 26 3.97 17.94 1.78
N MET A 27 5.07 17.19 1.88
CA MET A 27 5.91 16.84 0.76
C MET A 27 5.34 15.58 0.13
N ARG A 28 4.67 15.75 -1.01
CA ARG A 28 4.24 14.66 -1.88
C ARG A 28 5.49 14.13 -2.58
N ILE A 29 6.04 13.02 -2.08
CA ILE A 29 7.23 12.44 -2.67
C ILE A 29 6.83 11.64 -3.89
N GLY A 30 7.24 12.10 -5.07
CA GLY A 30 7.06 11.34 -6.31
C GLY A 30 7.97 10.11 -6.34
N THR A 31 7.61 9.06 -7.08
CA THR A 31 8.43 7.83 -7.21
C THR A 31 9.85 8.07 -7.70
N ASN A 32 10.11 9.18 -8.39
CA ASN A 32 11.43 9.58 -8.89
C ASN A 32 12.31 10.29 -7.83
N GLU A 33 11.77 10.55 -6.64
CA GLU A 33 12.42 11.32 -5.57
C GLU A 33 12.92 10.42 -4.43
N VAL A 34 12.63 9.11 -4.48
CA VAL A 34 13.06 8.10 -3.49
C VAL A 34 14.08 7.14 -4.08
N ASN A 35 15.31 7.21 -3.57
CA ASN A 35 16.27 6.12 -3.68
C ASN A 35 15.98 5.11 -2.56
N LEU A 36 16.02 3.81 -2.88
CA LEU A 36 15.85 2.76 -1.87
C LEU A 36 17.21 2.19 -1.49
N ALA A 37 17.44 2.11 -0.18
CA ALA A 37 18.59 1.45 0.43
C ALA A 37 18.09 0.36 1.38
N PHE A 38 18.84 -0.72 1.53
CA PHE A 38 18.51 -1.80 2.48
C PHE A 38 19.31 -1.56 3.76
N GLY A 39 18.63 -1.50 4.90
CA GLY A 39 19.23 -1.14 6.18
C GLY A 39 19.51 -2.33 7.08
N HIS A 40 20.60 -2.25 7.84
CA HIS A 40 20.72 -2.94 9.12
C HIS A 40 20.20 -2.02 10.22
N ASP A 41 19.41 -2.55 11.15
CA ASP A 41 19.15 -1.83 12.40
C ASP A 41 20.50 -1.42 13.00
N THR A 42 20.65 -0.13 13.28
CA THR A 42 21.87 0.44 13.83
C THR A 42 22.01 0.04 15.30
N SER A 43 22.26 -1.25 15.57
CA SER A 43 22.77 -1.72 16.85
C SER A 43 24.28 -1.48 16.90
N SER A 44 24.76 -1.22 18.12
CA SER A 44 26.11 -0.77 18.41
C SER A 44 27.18 -1.66 17.77
N GLN A 45 28.34 -1.10 17.41
CA GLN A 45 29.47 -1.88 16.90
C GLN A 45 29.93 -3.02 17.85
N ALA A 46 29.50 -3.03 19.11
CA ALA A 46 29.87 -4.05 20.10
C ALA A 46 29.05 -5.35 19.98
N ASP A 47 27.83 -5.31 19.43
CA ASP A 47 26.99 -6.52 19.26
C ASP A 47 27.24 -7.23 17.93
N LYS A 48 28.08 -6.64 17.07
CA LYS A 48 28.27 -7.03 15.67
C LYS A 48 29.20 -8.24 15.44
N ALA A 49 29.59 -8.99 16.46
CA ALA A 49 30.59 -10.06 16.30
C ALA A 49 30.02 -11.49 16.26
N ARG A 50 28.73 -11.72 16.53
CA ARG A 50 28.22 -13.11 16.62
C ARG A 50 27.00 -13.52 15.80
N GLU A 51 26.30 -12.60 15.13
CA GLU A 51 25.26 -12.95 14.14
C GLU A 51 25.33 -11.95 12.98
N ARG A 52 26.26 -12.18 12.04
CA ARG A 52 26.41 -11.39 10.80
C ARG A 52 26.29 -12.30 9.57
N SER A 53 25.20 -13.06 9.49
CA SER A 53 24.65 -13.44 8.18
C SER A 53 23.51 -12.46 7.91
N SER A 54 23.88 -11.33 7.30
CA SER A 54 23.00 -10.22 7.01
C SER A 54 21.81 -10.69 6.14
N VAL A 55 20.58 -10.34 6.51
CA VAL A 55 19.37 -10.62 5.68
C VAL A 55 19.51 -10.06 4.26
N ASP A 56 20.28 -8.99 4.06
CA ASP A 56 20.57 -8.36 2.76
C ASP A 56 21.56 -9.17 1.89
N GLU A 57 22.42 -10.01 2.48
CA GLU A 57 23.33 -10.90 1.73
C GLU A 57 22.60 -12.12 1.13
N SER A 58 21.41 -12.45 1.64
CA SER A 58 20.62 -13.61 1.20
C SER A 58 19.72 -13.35 -0.01
N LEU A 59 19.45 -12.09 -0.34
CA LEU A 59 18.54 -11.72 -1.43
C LEU A 59 19.29 -11.62 -2.76
N SER A 60 18.76 -12.26 -3.80
CA SER A 60 19.31 -12.13 -5.15
C SER A 60 19.13 -10.70 -5.67
N GLN A 61 19.94 -10.30 -6.66
CA GLN A 61 19.75 -8.98 -7.31
C GLN A 61 18.38 -8.83 -7.97
N ALA A 62 17.80 -9.94 -8.45
CA ALA A 62 16.44 -9.96 -9.00
C ALA A 62 15.39 -9.69 -7.91
N ASP A 63 15.54 -10.28 -6.73
CA ASP A 63 14.63 -10.07 -5.60
C ASP A 63 14.70 -8.62 -5.11
N LYS A 64 15.91 -8.06 -4.99
CA LYS A 64 16.10 -6.65 -4.63
C LYS A 64 15.42 -5.72 -5.63
N ALA A 65 15.54 -6.01 -6.93
CA ALA A 65 14.86 -5.24 -7.97
C ALA A 65 13.33 -5.34 -7.87
N ALA A 66 12.79 -6.53 -7.62
CA ALA A 66 11.35 -6.74 -7.44
C ALA A 66 10.80 -6.00 -6.23
N ILE A 67 11.51 -6.01 -5.10
CA ILE A 67 11.15 -5.27 -3.88
C ILE A 67 11.14 -3.76 -4.18
N ILE A 68 12.18 -3.27 -4.86
CA ILE A 68 12.28 -1.85 -5.24
C ILE A 68 11.12 -1.42 -6.14
N GLU A 69 10.78 -2.24 -7.13
CA GLU A 69 9.65 -1.99 -8.03
C GLU A 69 8.33 -1.97 -7.27
N ASP A 70 8.10 -2.93 -6.36
CA ASP A 70 6.88 -3.02 -5.56
C ASP A 70 6.69 -1.82 -4.62
N ILE A 71 7.74 -1.45 -3.88
CA ILE A 71 7.70 -0.28 -2.98
C ILE A 71 7.41 0.99 -3.77
N ARG A 72 8.08 1.20 -4.91
CA ARG A 72 7.82 2.36 -5.79
C ARG A 72 6.38 2.36 -6.29
N HIS A 73 5.87 1.20 -6.68
CA HIS A 73 4.50 1.07 -7.14
C HIS A 73 3.49 1.42 -6.04
N VAL A 74 3.68 0.93 -4.82
CA VAL A 74 2.85 1.25 -3.65
C VAL A 74 2.87 2.76 -3.36
N LEU A 75 4.06 3.35 -3.32
CA LEU A 75 4.23 4.80 -3.13
C LEU A 75 3.51 5.62 -4.22
N SER A 76 3.46 5.11 -5.46
CA SER A 76 2.81 5.81 -6.59
C SER A 76 1.29 5.73 -6.60
N THR A 77 0.73 4.64 -6.06
CA THR A 77 -0.69 4.33 -6.19
C THR A 77 -1.51 4.69 -4.96
N ALA A 78 -0.87 4.78 -3.80
CA ALA A 78 -1.53 5.01 -2.51
C ALA A 78 -1.74 6.51 -2.17
N THR A 79 -1.86 7.39 -3.17
CA THR A 79 -1.89 8.87 -3.07
C THR A 79 -3.00 9.49 -2.20
N VAL A 80 -3.90 8.70 -1.58
CA VAL A 80 -4.90 9.20 -0.61
C VAL A 80 -4.47 9.05 0.85
N GLY A 81 -3.47 8.22 1.14
CA GLY A 81 -2.75 8.30 2.41
C GLY A 81 -1.66 9.36 2.28
N LYS A 82 -1.82 10.52 2.92
CA LYS A 82 -0.73 11.50 3.02
C LYS A 82 0.46 10.82 3.72
N MET A 83 1.39 10.31 2.92
CA MET A 83 2.71 9.93 3.38
C MET A 83 3.31 11.14 4.09
N LYS A 84 3.64 10.99 5.37
CA LYS A 84 4.26 12.05 6.16
C LYS A 84 5.65 11.64 6.55
N LEU A 85 6.61 12.53 6.32
CA LEU A 85 7.93 12.39 6.89
C LEU A 85 7.88 12.87 8.34
N GLU A 86 8.05 11.94 9.28
CA GLU A 86 8.14 12.25 10.70
C GLU A 86 9.61 12.30 11.11
N PRO A 87 10.14 13.42 11.62
CA PRO A 87 11.51 13.48 12.09
C PRO A 87 11.70 12.62 13.35
N TYR A 88 12.90 12.09 13.54
CA TYR A 88 13.28 11.45 14.79
C TYR A 88 13.89 12.47 15.75
N GLU A 89 13.48 12.45 17.02
CA GLU A 89 14.19 13.07 18.14
C GLU A 89 15.19 12.09 18.79
N ASP A 90 15.78 11.19 18.00
CA ASP A 90 16.77 10.21 18.46
C ASP A 90 18.18 10.61 18.00
N THR A 91 19.01 11.04 18.95
CA THR A 91 20.38 11.50 18.72
C THR A 91 21.29 10.41 18.15
N LYS A 92 21.06 9.13 18.45
CA LYS A 92 21.85 8.02 17.88
C LYS A 92 21.55 7.82 16.40
N ARG A 93 20.26 7.87 16.02
CA ARG A 93 19.84 7.76 14.62
C ARG A 93 20.28 8.96 13.80
N GLN A 94 20.17 10.18 14.35
CA GLN A 94 20.66 11.40 13.71
C GLN A 94 22.17 11.37 13.46
N ALA A 95 22.98 10.81 14.37
CA ALA A 95 24.41 10.64 14.16
C ALA A 95 24.76 9.74 12.97
N HIS A 96 23.83 8.90 12.51
CA HIS A 96 23.97 8.05 11.33
C HIS A 96 23.35 8.69 10.07
N GLY A 97 23.02 9.99 10.12
CA GLY A 97 22.42 10.74 9.02
C GLY A 97 20.92 10.48 8.83
N ILE A 98 20.29 9.67 9.69
CA ILE A 98 18.84 9.41 9.63
C ILE A 98 18.10 10.66 10.07
N LYS A 99 17.20 11.14 9.21
CA LYS A 99 16.40 12.35 9.47
C LYS A 99 15.05 12.02 10.10
N GLY A 100 14.49 10.85 9.80
CA GLY A 100 13.18 10.45 10.32
C GLY A 100 12.67 9.12 9.77
N ARG A 101 11.36 8.92 9.83
CA ARG A 101 10.63 7.80 9.25
C ARG A 101 9.47 8.23 8.37
N ILE A 102 8.96 7.28 7.60
CA ILE A 102 7.72 7.42 6.84
C ILE A 102 6.55 6.99 7.72
N SER A 103 5.57 7.88 7.88
CA SER A 103 4.31 7.63 8.58
C SER A 103 3.16 7.57 7.59
N ILE A 104 2.30 6.57 7.78
CA ILE A 104 1.25 6.22 6.80
C ILE A 104 -0.12 6.86 7.14
N GLY A 105 -0.24 7.52 8.29
CA GLY A 105 -1.40 8.34 8.66
C GLY A 105 -2.77 7.61 8.61
N SER A 106 -3.86 8.39 8.58
CA SER A 106 -5.24 7.88 8.60
C SER A 106 -5.67 7.14 7.32
N GLY A 107 -4.90 7.24 6.22
CA GLY A 107 -5.11 6.49 4.97
C GLY A 107 -4.33 5.18 4.89
N GLY A 108 -3.69 4.75 5.98
CA GLY A 108 -2.83 3.56 6.00
C GLY A 108 -3.53 2.24 5.67
N HIS A 109 -4.86 2.16 5.76
CA HIS A 109 -5.62 0.95 5.43
C HIS A 109 -5.51 0.55 3.94
N LEU A 110 -5.21 1.50 3.05
CA LEU A 110 -4.96 1.22 1.63
C LEU A 110 -3.58 0.61 1.36
N TRP A 111 -2.67 0.71 2.32
CA TRP A 111 -1.29 0.21 2.19
C TRP A 111 -1.21 -1.24 2.65
N PRO A 112 -0.31 -2.05 2.08
CA PRO A 112 -0.07 -3.39 2.57
C PRO A 112 0.30 -3.37 4.06
N ARG A 113 -0.26 -4.33 4.82
CA ARG A 113 -0.19 -4.33 6.29
C ARG A 113 1.25 -4.29 6.82
N ALA A 114 2.11 -5.07 6.18
CA ALA A 114 3.53 -5.16 6.52
C ALA A 114 4.25 -3.80 6.47
N PHE A 115 3.76 -2.82 5.71
CA PHE A 115 4.37 -1.50 5.68
C PHE A 115 4.19 -0.72 6.98
N TRP A 116 2.98 -0.61 7.54
CA TRP A 116 2.80 0.18 8.77
C TRP A 116 3.19 -0.58 10.04
N GLU A 117 3.10 -1.92 10.04
CA GLU A 117 3.55 -2.74 11.17
C GLU A 117 5.08 -2.74 11.33
N ASN A 118 5.81 -2.48 10.25
CA ASN A 118 7.27 -2.47 10.22
C ASN A 118 7.84 -1.06 9.97
N ASP A 119 7.15 -0.01 10.44
CA ASP A 119 7.58 1.40 10.38
C ASP A 119 7.83 1.99 8.97
N PHE A 120 7.38 1.32 7.91
CA PHE A 120 7.56 1.56 6.47
C PHE A 120 9.03 1.62 6.02
N GLY A 121 9.79 2.46 6.69
CA GLY A 121 11.23 2.60 6.62
C GLY A 121 11.66 3.96 7.12
N GLN A 122 12.96 4.08 7.33
CA GLN A 122 13.60 5.31 7.78
C GLN A 122 14.08 6.09 6.58
N TYR A 123 14.21 7.41 6.68
CA TYR A 123 14.76 8.19 5.58
C TYR A 123 15.95 9.03 6.01
N ARG A 124 16.86 9.22 5.06
CA ARG A 124 17.87 10.27 5.07
C ARG A 124 17.73 11.12 3.82
N VAL A 125 18.35 12.29 3.83
CA VAL A 125 18.43 13.17 2.66
C VAL A 125 19.88 13.15 2.20
N ASP A 126 20.10 12.75 0.95
CA ASP A 126 21.42 12.80 0.34
C ASP A 126 21.85 14.26 0.18
N GLU A 127 22.96 14.65 0.79
CA GLU A 127 23.41 16.05 0.85
C GLU A 127 23.87 16.59 -0.51
N LYS A 128 24.20 15.72 -1.47
CA LYS A 128 24.70 16.12 -2.80
C LYS A 128 23.57 16.32 -3.80
N THR A 129 22.56 15.47 -3.73
CA THR A 129 21.46 15.39 -4.68
C THR A 129 20.15 15.94 -4.12
N SER A 130 20.10 16.19 -2.80
CA SER A 130 18.89 16.54 -2.05
C SER A 130 17.76 15.51 -2.15
N ARG A 131 18.06 14.30 -2.64
CA ARG A 131 17.07 13.22 -2.79
C ARG A 131 16.86 12.50 -1.48
N ILE A 132 15.67 11.92 -1.34
CA ILE A 132 15.30 11.14 -0.17
C ILE A 132 15.78 9.73 -0.40
N GLU A 133 16.52 9.20 0.55
CA GLU A 133 16.90 7.79 0.56
C GLU A 133 16.09 7.09 1.65
N LEU A 134 15.20 6.20 1.24
CA LEU A 134 14.42 5.36 2.13
C LEU A 134 15.18 4.07 2.40
N ILE A 135 15.41 3.83 3.68
CA ILE A 135 16.06 2.67 4.24
C ILE A 135 14.97 1.66 4.60
N VAL A 136 14.91 0.58 3.84
CA VAL A 136 13.99 -0.55 4.02
C VAL A 136 14.46 -1.34 5.26
N PRO A 137 13.60 -1.49 6.29
CA PRO A 137 13.96 -2.19 7.52
C PRO A 137 13.99 -3.70 7.32
N GLU A 138 14.80 -4.39 8.13
CA GLU A 138 15.01 -5.85 8.05
C GLU A 138 13.71 -6.64 8.14
N LYS A 139 12.80 -6.27 9.04
CA LYS A 139 11.47 -6.92 9.16
C LYS A 139 10.62 -6.80 7.89
N LEU A 140 10.73 -5.69 7.17
CA LEU A 140 10.04 -5.54 5.89
C LEU A 140 10.69 -6.41 4.82
N LEU A 141 12.02 -6.62 4.86
CA LEU A 141 12.70 -7.56 3.98
C LEU A 141 12.29 -9.01 4.23
N GLU A 142 12.06 -9.39 5.48
CA GLU A 142 11.50 -10.71 5.84
C GLU A 142 10.12 -10.92 5.21
N ALA A 143 9.21 -9.93 5.35
CA ALA A 143 7.89 -10.00 4.73
C ALA A 143 7.97 -10.10 3.19
N TYR A 144 8.93 -9.42 2.56
CA TYR A 144 9.16 -9.57 1.12
C TYR A 144 9.73 -10.93 0.74
N ARG A 145 10.57 -11.54 1.56
CA ARG A 145 11.08 -12.89 1.31
C ARG A 145 9.92 -13.90 1.29
N GLU A 146 9.03 -13.83 2.27
CA GLU A 146 7.82 -14.65 2.32
C GLU A 146 6.93 -14.42 1.10
N ALA A 147 6.73 -13.15 0.69
CA ALA A 147 5.93 -12.82 -0.48
C ALA A 147 6.55 -13.33 -1.80
N ILE A 148 7.89 -13.32 -1.91
CA ILE A 148 8.61 -13.86 -3.07
C ILE A 148 8.52 -15.38 -3.09
N GLU A 149 8.68 -16.05 -1.95
CA GLU A 149 8.48 -17.49 -1.82
C GLU A 149 7.06 -17.87 -2.23
N PHE A 150 6.06 -17.16 -1.71
CA PHE A 150 4.65 -17.32 -2.09
C PHE A 150 4.42 -17.16 -3.59
N LYS A 151 5.04 -16.16 -4.21
CA LYS A 151 4.99 -15.99 -5.66
C LYS A 151 5.57 -17.18 -6.41
N ASN A 152 6.67 -17.74 -5.91
CA ASN A 152 7.35 -18.88 -6.53
C ASN A 152 6.57 -20.19 -6.34
N THR A 153 5.82 -20.35 -5.25
CA THR A 153 4.93 -21.51 -5.03
C THR A 153 3.63 -21.43 -5.82
N HIS A 154 3.17 -20.22 -6.18
CA HIS A 154 1.92 -20.00 -6.91
C HIS A 154 2.09 -19.23 -8.23
N PRO A 155 2.99 -19.65 -9.14
CA PRO A 155 3.36 -18.86 -10.31
C PRO A 155 2.18 -18.55 -11.23
N GLU A 156 1.23 -19.48 -11.37
CA GLU A 156 0.06 -19.30 -12.25
C GLU A 156 -0.86 -18.16 -11.80
N ALA A 157 -1.01 -17.95 -10.48
CA ALA A 157 -1.80 -16.84 -9.95
C ALA A 157 -1.17 -15.50 -10.38
N PHE A 158 0.15 -15.35 -10.28
CA PHE A 158 0.82 -14.11 -10.66
C PHE A 158 0.87 -13.90 -12.18
N VAL A 159 1.13 -14.95 -12.96
CA VAL A 159 1.18 -14.88 -14.43
C VAL A 159 -0.18 -14.50 -15.02
N SER A 160 -1.27 -15.08 -14.51
CA SER A 160 -2.63 -14.85 -15.01
C SER A 160 -3.24 -13.52 -14.54
N LEU A 161 -2.70 -12.89 -13.50
CA LEU A 161 -3.25 -11.65 -12.94
C LEU A 161 -3.13 -10.48 -13.91
N LYS A 162 -1.97 -10.29 -14.55
CA LYS A 162 -1.76 -9.12 -15.43
C LYS A 162 -2.75 -9.10 -16.62
N PRO A 163 -2.95 -10.20 -17.36
CA PRO A 163 -4.00 -10.26 -18.39
C PRO A 163 -5.41 -9.98 -17.83
N PHE A 164 -5.72 -10.51 -16.65
CA PHE A 164 -7.01 -10.26 -15.99
C PHE A 164 -7.19 -8.78 -15.66
N LEU A 165 -6.22 -8.14 -15.00
CA LEU A 165 -6.24 -6.71 -14.67
C LEU A 165 -6.37 -5.84 -15.93
N LEU A 166 -5.70 -6.20 -17.03
CA LEU A 166 -5.83 -5.50 -18.30
C LEU A 166 -7.26 -5.61 -18.86
N GLN A 167 -7.85 -6.81 -18.78
CA GLN A 167 -9.21 -7.04 -19.27
C GLN A 167 -10.26 -6.31 -18.42
N ILE A 168 -10.21 -6.41 -17.09
CA ILE A 168 -11.19 -5.73 -16.22
C ILE A 168 -11.09 -4.20 -16.36
N ASN A 169 -9.89 -3.64 -16.53
CA ASN A 169 -9.69 -2.19 -16.70
C ASN A 169 -10.17 -1.66 -18.06
N ARG A 170 -10.07 -2.48 -19.12
CA ARG A 170 -10.68 -2.20 -20.43
C ARG A 170 -12.21 -2.25 -20.35
N GLY A 171 -12.73 -3.05 -19.43
CA GLY A 171 -14.16 -3.28 -19.24
C GLY A 171 -14.67 -4.45 -20.10
N TYR A 172 -15.90 -4.85 -19.80
CA TYR A 172 -16.63 -5.90 -20.52
C TYR A 172 -17.94 -5.33 -21.04
N ASN A 173 -18.46 -5.84 -22.16
CA ASN A 173 -19.82 -5.50 -22.60
C ASN A 173 -20.79 -6.61 -22.14
N PRO A 174 -21.65 -6.39 -21.12
CA PRO A 174 -22.54 -7.43 -20.61
C PRO A 174 -23.49 -7.97 -21.67
N GLU A 175 -23.92 -7.15 -22.63
CA GLU A 175 -24.82 -7.57 -23.72
C GLU A 175 -24.17 -8.57 -24.68
N GLN A 176 -22.83 -8.63 -24.71
CA GLN A 176 -22.05 -9.53 -25.55
C GLN A 176 -21.58 -10.79 -24.79
N MET A 177 -21.90 -10.90 -23.51
CA MET A 177 -21.49 -12.02 -22.67
C MET A 177 -22.65 -12.96 -22.40
N THR A 178 -22.38 -14.25 -22.41
CA THR A 178 -23.29 -15.27 -21.90
C THR A 178 -23.41 -15.16 -20.37
N LEU A 179 -24.52 -15.66 -19.81
CA LEU A 179 -24.70 -15.73 -18.36
C LEU A 179 -23.58 -16.53 -17.66
N ALA A 180 -23.03 -17.55 -18.32
CA ALA A 180 -21.92 -18.34 -17.77
C ALA A 180 -20.64 -17.51 -17.65
N GLU A 181 -20.32 -16.69 -18.65
CA GLU A 181 -19.17 -15.78 -18.61
C GLU A 181 -19.35 -14.69 -17.56
N LYS A 182 -20.56 -14.11 -17.46
CA LYS A 182 -20.91 -13.16 -16.40
C LYS A 182 -20.69 -13.75 -15.01
N LYS A 183 -21.22 -14.95 -14.77
CA LYS A 183 -21.02 -15.69 -13.50
C LYS A 183 -19.56 -16.00 -13.22
N ALA A 184 -18.78 -16.32 -14.25
CA ALA A 184 -17.37 -16.67 -14.10
C ALA A 184 -16.48 -15.49 -13.69
N LEU A 185 -16.91 -14.24 -13.90
CA LEU A 185 -16.18 -13.04 -13.45
C LEU A 185 -16.24 -12.85 -11.94
N PHE A 186 -17.32 -13.31 -11.30
CA PHE A 186 -17.55 -13.10 -9.88
C PHE A 186 -17.28 -14.37 -9.10
N TRP A 187 -16.79 -14.17 -7.88
CA TRP A 187 -16.62 -15.20 -6.89
C TRP A 187 -17.50 -14.87 -5.69
N PHE A 188 -18.28 -15.83 -5.24
CA PHE A 188 -19.17 -15.69 -4.07
C PHE A 188 -18.64 -16.59 -2.96
N HIS A 189 -18.68 -16.09 -1.73
CA HIS A 189 -18.37 -16.91 -0.57
C HIS A 189 -19.36 -18.09 -0.49
N SER A 190 -18.92 -19.25 0.02
CA SER A 190 -19.79 -20.45 0.09
C SER A 190 -21.04 -20.26 0.95
N GLU A 191 -21.01 -19.28 1.84
CA GLU A 191 -22.12 -18.92 2.74
C GLU A 191 -23.04 -17.84 2.14
N GLU A 192 -22.62 -17.20 1.05
CA GLU A 192 -23.38 -16.13 0.40
C GLU A 192 -24.05 -16.66 -0.87
N PRO A 193 -25.38 -16.52 -1.02
CA PRO A 193 -26.05 -16.97 -2.22
C PRO A 193 -25.59 -16.12 -3.41
N ALA A 194 -25.16 -16.79 -4.47
CA ALA A 194 -24.89 -16.12 -5.74
C ALA A 194 -26.13 -15.36 -6.23
N TRP A 195 -25.90 -14.28 -6.98
CA TRP A 195 -27.02 -13.52 -7.56
C TRP A 195 -27.87 -14.42 -8.46
N THR A 196 -29.18 -14.36 -8.22
CA THR A 196 -30.16 -15.23 -8.89
C THR A 196 -30.68 -14.67 -10.21
N LYS A 197 -30.54 -13.35 -10.42
CA LYS A 197 -30.99 -12.64 -11.63
C LYS A 197 -29.80 -12.17 -12.45
N GLU A 198 -29.87 -12.35 -13.77
CA GLU A 198 -28.84 -11.90 -14.71
C GLU A 198 -28.58 -10.39 -14.64
N SER A 199 -29.63 -9.60 -14.43
CA SER A 199 -29.53 -8.13 -14.32
C SER A 199 -28.63 -7.64 -13.18
N TYR A 200 -28.43 -8.45 -12.12
CA TYR A 200 -27.46 -8.11 -11.08
C TYR A 200 -26.02 -8.22 -11.61
N TYR A 201 -25.72 -9.22 -12.43
CA TYR A 201 -24.40 -9.33 -13.05
C TYR A 201 -24.17 -8.18 -14.02
N ASP A 202 -25.16 -7.85 -14.86
CA ASP A 202 -25.04 -6.74 -15.81
C ASP A 202 -24.76 -5.42 -15.10
N LYS A 203 -25.54 -5.10 -14.06
CA LYS A 203 -25.35 -3.88 -13.26
C LYS A 203 -23.95 -3.82 -12.63
N ASN A 204 -23.46 -4.92 -12.08
CA ASN A 204 -22.15 -4.95 -11.43
C ASN A 204 -21.01 -4.87 -12.45
N ILE A 205 -21.14 -5.51 -13.61
CA ILE A 205 -20.15 -5.39 -14.70
C ILE A 205 -20.09 -3.96 -15.23
N GLU A 206 -21.24 -3.29 -15.40
CA GLU A 206 -21.27 -1.86 -15.75
C GLU A 206 -20.61 -0.99 -14.66
N GLY A 207 -20.87 -1.29 -13.38
CA GLY A 207 -20.21 -0.62 -12.25
C GLY A 207 -18.68 -0.77 -12.28
N ILE A 208 -18.18 -1.97 -12.58
CA ILE A 208 -16.74 -2.26 -12.68
C ILE A 208 -16.05 -1.40 -13.75
N LYS A 209 -16.72 -1.04 -14.85
CA LYS A 209 -16.14 -0.15 -15.87
C LYS A 209 -15.75 1.22 -15.32
N LEU A 210 -16.42 1.66 -14.26
CA LEU A 210 -16.18 2.93 -13.60
C LEU A 210 -15.02 2.86 -12.61
N ILE A 211 -14.37 1.70 -12.49
CA ILE A 211 -13.28 1.46 -11.54
C ILE A 211 -11.98 1.19 -12.31
N SER A 212 -10.88 1.72 -11.80
CA SER A 212 -9.52 1.48 -12.29
C SER A 212 -8.75 0.67 -11.26
N PHE A 213 -8.43 -0.58 -11.59
CA PHE A 213 -7.66 -1.48 -10.76
C PHE A 213 -6.18 -1.24 -10.95
N LYS A 214 -5.46 -0.97 -9.87
CA LYS A 214 -4.00 -0.93 -9.87
C LYS A 214 -3.44 -2.34 -9.75
N HIS A 215 -2.19 -2.51 -10.18
CA HIS A 215 -1.47 -3.73 -9.86
C HIS A 215 -1.39 -3.87 -8.32
N PRO A 216 -1.67 -5.03 -7.72
CA PRO A 216 -1.49 -5.20 -6.28
C PRO A 216 0.00 -5.32 -5.94
N SER A 217 0.35 -4.96 -4.69
CA SER A 217 1.68 -5.23 -4.13
C SER A 217 1.84 -6.71 -3.82
N LEU A 218 3.05 -7.23 -3.96
CA LEU A 218 3.42 -8.60 -3.56
C LEU A 218 3.03 -8.91 -2.10
N LEU A 219 3.06 -7.90 -1.23
CA LEU A 219 2.73 -8.01 0.20
C LEU A 219 1.22 -8.12 0.48
N THR A 220 0.38 -8.11 -0.55
CA THR A 220 -1.10 -8.20 -0.40
C THR A 220 -1.64 -9.58 -0.72
N PHE A 221 -0.80 -10.48 -1.22
CA PHE A 221 -1.20 -11.83 -1.58
C PHE A 221 -1.16 -12.73 -0.36
N GLN A 222 -2.18 -13.56 -0.21
CA GLN A 222 -2.21 -14.60 0.82
C GLN A 222 -3.12 -15.74 0.39
N GLU A 223 -2.84 -16.93 0.92
CA GLU A 223 -3.81 -18.01 0.89
C GLU A 223 -4.93 -17.74 1.90
N SER A 224 -6.15 -18.07 1.49
CA SER A 224 -7.33 -18.03 2.34
C SER A 224 -8.09 -19.33 2.20
N ARG A 225 -8.62 -19.82 3.31
CA ARG A 225 -9.46 -21.01 3.34
C ARG A 225 -10.93 -20.60 3.36
N VAL A 226 -11.66 -21.00 2.33
CA VAL A 226 -13.10 -20.77 2.20
C VAL A 226 -13.80 -22.11 2.12
N GLY A 227 -14.48 -22.49 3.20
CA GLY A 227 -15.03 -23.83 3.35
C GLY A 227 -13.94 -24.90 3.24
N SER A 228 -14.10 -25.82 2.29
CA SER A 228 -13.10 -26.86 2.01
C SER A 228 -11.97 -26.41 1.07
N ASN A 229 -12.10 -25.26 0.41
CA ASN A 229 -11.21 -24.83 -0.67
C ASN A 229 -10.16 -23.85 -0.15
N THR A 230 -8.93 -24.01 -0.65
CA THR A 230 -7.88 -23.00 -0.52
C THR A 230 -7.89 -22.14 -1.77
N VAL A 231 -7.97 -20.83 -1.59
CA VAL A 231 -7.92 -19.84 -2.67
C VAL A 231 -6.82 -18.83 -2.39
N ILE A 232 -6.31 -18.19 -3.44
CA ILE A 232 -5.37 -17.08 -3.26
C ILE A 232 -6.15 -15.79 -3.39
N ILE A 233 -5.95 -14.86 -2.46
CA ILE A 233 -6.59 -13.55 -2.49
C ILE A 233 -5.53 -12.46 -2.57
N CYS A 234 -5.88 -11.37 -3.24
CA CYS A 234 -5.13 -10.12 -3.16
C CYS A 234 -6.08 -8.93 -3.12
N LYS A 235 -5.58 -7.80 -2.61
CA LYS A 235 -6.37 -6.58 -2.44
C LYS A 235 -5.71 -5.41 -3.19
N PRO A 236 -5.89 -5.33 -4.51
CA PRO A 236 -5.45 -4.15 -5.25
C PRO A 236 -6.16 -2.89 -4.76
N ILE A 237 -5.42 -1.79 -4.78
CA ILE A 237 -6.00 -0.46 -4.71
C ILE A 237 -6.82 -0.24 -5.99
N VAL A 238 -8.02 0.30 -5.82
CA VAL A 238 -8.88 0.72 -6.91
C VAL A 238 -9.12 2.22 -6.85
N CYS A 239 -9.32 2.82 -8.02
CA CYS A 239 -9.64 4.24 -8.16
C CYS A 239 -10.94 4.39 -8.94
N SER A 240 -11.92 5.07 -8.36
CA SER A 240 -13.17 5.41 -9.03
C SER A 240 -12.91 6.45 -10.11
N LYS A 241 -13.34 6.17 -11.33
CA LYS A 241 -13.25 7.09 -12.48
C LYS A 241 -14.30 8.22 -12.41
N GLN A 242 -15.21 8.19 -11.44
CA GLN A 242 -16.28 9.17 -11.31
C GLN A 242 -15.89 10.34 -10.41
N ASP A 243 -15.21 10.06 -9.30
CA ASP A 243 -14.88 11.02 -8.25
C ASP A 243 -13.41 10.95 -7.81
N ASP A 244 -12.59 10.18 -8.52
CA ASP A 244 -11.17 9.92 -8.22
C ASP A 244 -10.94 9.41 -6.79
N SER A 245 -11.96 8.83 -6.15
CA SER A 245 -11.84 8.22 -4.83
C SER A 245 -11.06 6.91 -4.90
N PHE A 246 -10.42 6.53 -3.79
CA PHE A 246 -9.59 5.34 -3.70
C PHE A 246 -10.17 4.38 -2.66
N ASP A 247 -10.13 3.09 -2.98
CA ASP A 247 -10.58 2.00 -2.11
C ASP A 247 -9.72 0.73 -2.37
N GLN A 248 -10.08 -0.39 -1.76
CA GLN A 248 -9.57 -1.72 -2.06
C GLN A 248 -10.71 -2.64 -2.50
N MET A 249 -10.43 -3.46 -3.51
CA MET A 249 -11.32 -4.57 -3.87
C MET A 249 -10.58 -5.89 -3.70
N THR A 250 -11.31 -6.94 -3.33
CA THR A 250 -10.72 -8.28 -3.19
C THR A 250 -10.83 -9.02 -4.51
N LEU A 251 -9.68 -9.49 -5.01
CA LEU A 251 -9.61 -10.44 -6.12
C LEU A 251 -9.30 -11.82 -5.58
N VAL A 252 -9.89 -12.84 -6.19
CA VAL A 252 -9.76 -14.24 -5.78
C VAL A 252 -9.27 -15.05 -6.98
N TYR A 253 -8.21 -15.82 -6.78
CA TYR A 253 -7.77 -16.87 -7.69
C TYR A 253 -8.23 -18.22 -7.15
N ASP A 254 -9.11 -18.88 -7.89
CA ASP A 254 -9.77 -20.11 -7.48
C ASP A 254 -9.01 -21.40 -7.85
N GLY A 255 -7.74 -21.27 -8.25
CA GLY A 255 -6.94 -22.36 -8.83
C GLY A 255 -7.05 -22.46 -10.35
N THR A 256 -7.94 -21.71 -10.99
CA THR A 256 -8.07 -21.70 -12.46
C THR A 256 -8.03 -20.30 -13.05
N ARG A 257 -8.65 -19.32 -12.40
CA ARG A 257 -8.76 -17.95 -12.91
C ARG A 257 -8.93 -16.95 -11.78
N TRP A 258 -8.58 -15.71 -12.09
CA TRP A 258 -8.95 -14.57 -11.25
C TRP A 258 -10.40 -14.19 -11.42
N ARG A 259 -11.00 -13.77 -10.30
CA ARG A 259 -12.37 -13.35 -10.17
C ARG A 259 -12.45 -12.17 -9.21
N ILE A 260 -13.54 -11.41 -9.30
CA ILE A 260 -13.85 -10.32 -8.38
C ILE A 260 -14.70 -10.91 -7.26
N ALA A 261 -14.28 -10.76 -6.01
CA ALA A 261 -15.12 -11.16 -4.88
C ALA A 261 -16.38 -10.28 -4.86
N ALA A 262 -17.54 -10.92 -4.89
CA ALA A 262 -18.84 -10.30 -4.67
C ALA A 262 -19.21 -10.53 -3.19
N PHE A 263 -19.45 -9.43 -2.48
CA PHE A 263 -19.97 -9.38 -1.11
C PHE A 263 -21.32 -8.65 -1.13
#